data_AF-A0A9X7N270-F1
#
_entry.id   AF-A0A9X7N270-F1
#
_cell.length_a   1.000
_cell.length_b   1.000
_cell.length_c   1.000
_cell.angle_alpha   90.00
_cell.angle_beta   90.00
_cell.angle_gamma   90.00
#
_symmetry.space_group_name_H-M   'P 1'
#
loop_
_entity.id
_entity.type
_entity.pdbx_description
1 polymer ?
#
loop_
_entity_poly.entity_id
_entity_poly.type
_entity_poly.pdbx_seq_one_letter_code
_entity_poly.pdbx_strand_id
1 'polypeptide(L)'
;MEWLSSFFDQIVLFLQWIWEFFTQGIYDFIKDGFVVATQWAMYSALQGFLFLLDVSYTVARELIDSLGVSNMVRSMYATLPGPLAAALQFLGVPQALNIMFSALATRFCMRFVPFIGR
;
A
#
# COMPACT_ATOMS: atom_id res chain seq x y z
N MET A 1 21.84 -9.07 59.65
CA MET A 1 20.36 -9.14 59.70
C MET A 1 19.71 -8.45 58.50
N GLU A 2 20.25 -7.32 58.01
CA GLU A 2 19.71 -6.60 56.82
C GLU A 2 19.77 -7.40 55.51
N TRP A 3 20.81 -8.22 55.30
CA TRP A 3 20.90 -9.06 54.09
C TRP A 3 19.80 -10.12 54.01
N LEU A 4 19.37 -10.67 55.16
CA LEU A 4 18.25 -11.61 55.21
C LEU A 4 16.93 -10.90 54.89
N SER A 5 16.68 -9.71 55.45
CA SER A 5 15.44 -8.97 55.14
C SER A 5 15.39 -8.56 53.67
N SER A 6 16.50 -8.08 53.10
CA SER A 6 16.58 -7.71 51.68
C SER A 6 16.35 -8.92 50.75
N PHE A 7 16.85 -10.11 51.11
CA PHE A 7 16.60 -11.33 50.36
C PHE A 7 15.11 -11.75 50.41
N PHE A 8 14.47 -11.65 51.59
CA PHE A 8 13.04 -11.91 51.71
C PHE A 8 12.18 -10.88 50.96
N ASP A 9 12.56 -9.61 50.99
CA ASP A 9 11.85 -8.55 50.24
C ASP A 9 11.93 -8.78 48.73
N GLN A 10 13.09 -9.22 48.21
CA GLN A 10 13.23 -9.57 46.79
C GLN A 10 12.35 -10.77 46.39
N ILE A 11 12.23 -11.78 47.25
CA ILE A 11 11.35 -12.93 47.00
C ILE A 11 9.88 -12.49 46.99
N VAL A 12 9.48 -11.61 47.91
CA VAL A 12 8.11 -11.08 47.96
C VAL A 12 7.79 -10.25 46.73
N LEU A 13 8.71 -9.38 46.29
CA LEU A 13 8.55 -8.60 45.05
C LEU A 13 8.46 -9.50 43.82
N PHE A 14 9.25 -10.58 43.76
CA PHE A 14 9.16 -11.56 42.69
C PHE A 14 7.81 -12.30 42.66
N LEU A 15 7.31 -12.71 43.83
CA LEU A 15 5.99 -13.34 43.95
C LEU A 15 4.85 -12.37 43.59
N GLN A 16 4.97 -11.09 43.95
CA GLN A 16 4.02 -10.04 43.54
C GLN A 16 4.05 -9.82 42.02
N TRP A 17 5.23 -9.74 41.42
CA TRP A 17 5.37 -9.61 39.97
C TRP A 17 4.77 -10.81 39.22
N ILE A 18 4.98 -12.04 39.72
CA ILE A 18 4.31 -13.24 39.16
C ILE A 18 2.79 -13.10 39.29
N TRP A 19 2.29 -12.70 40.45
CA TRP A 19 0.86 -12.56 40.68
C TRP A 19 0.22 -11.48 39.79
N GLU A 20 0.87 -10.33 39.64
CA GLU A 20 0.47 -9.24 38.75
C GLU A 20 0.54 -9.66 37.28
N PHE A 21 1.56 -10.43 36.88
CA PHE A 21 1.67 -10.98 35.54
C PHE A 21 0.51 -11.94 35.23
N PHE A 22 0.16 -12.84 36.16
CA PHE A 22 -0.95 -13.77 35.97
C PHE A 22 -2.33 -13.12 36.00
N THR A 23 -2.49 -12.02 36.75
CA THR A 23 -3.80 -11.34 36.90
C THR A 23 -4.05 -10.27 35.85
N GLN A 24 -3.02 -9.55 35.40
CA GLN A 24 -3.16 -8.42 34.47
C GLN A 24 -2.18 -8.51 33.30
N GLY A 25 -0.93 -8.93 33.54
CA GLY A 25 0.12 -8.95 32.51
C GLY A 25 -0.17 -9.85 31.29
N ILE A 26 -0.86 -10.98 31.46
CA ILE A 26 -1.22 -11.87 30.34
C ILE A 26 -2.20 -11.21 29.38
N TYR A 27 -3.19 -10.47 29.90
CA TYR A 27 -4.18 -9.80 29.06
C TYR A 27 -3.53 -8.68 28.24
N ASP A 28 -2.71 -7.84 28.89
CA ASP A 28 -2.00 -6.76 28.21
C ASP A 28 -0.97 -7.29 27.21
N PHE A 29 -0.24 -8.37 27.55
CA PHE A 29 0.70 -9.02 26.64
C PHE A 29 0.03 -9.56 25.38
N ILE A 30 -1.12 -10.24 25.52
CA ILE A 30 -1.88 -10.75 24.37
C ILE A 30 -2.44 -9.58 23.56
N LYS A 31 -3.03 -8.58 24.22
CA LYS A 31 -3.59 -7.39 23.56
C LYS A 31 -2.52 -6.66 22.73
N ASP A 32 -1.36 -6.39 23.32
CA ASP A 32 -0.26 -5.71 22.63
C ASP A 32 0.30 -6.59 21.50
N GLY A 33 0.39 -7.90 21.71
CA GLY A 33 0.74 -8.86 20.67
C GLY A 33 -0.22 -8.81 19.47
N PHE A 34 -1.53 -8.75 19.72
CA PHE A 34 -2.55 -8.62 18.66
C PHE A 34 -2.49 -7.25 17.96
N VAL A 35 -2.23 -6.17 18.69
CA VAL A 35 -2.05 -4.83 18.11
C VAL A 35 -0.87 -4.83 17.13
N VAL A 36 0.27 -5.34 17.57
CA VAL A 36 1.47 -5.44 16.72
C VAL A 36 1.21 -6.35 15.54
N ALA A 37 0.65 -7.55 15.74
CA ALA A 37 0.33 -8.48 14.65
C ALA A 37 -0.61 -7.84 13.61
N THR A 38 -1.63 -7.11 14.06
CA THR A 38 -2.57 -6.40 13.17
C THR A 38 -1.87 -5.29 12.39
N GLN A 39 -0.97 -4.54 13.03
CA GLN A 39 -0.17 -3.51 12.38
C GLN A 39 0.73 -4.10 11.27
N TRP A 40 1.42 -5.20 11.55
CA TRP A 40 2.22 -5.91 10.55
C TRP A 40 1.35 -6.48 9.41
N ALA A 41 0.19 -7.05 9.73
CA ALA A 41 -0.75 -7.54 8.73
C ALA A 41 -1.22 -6.41 7.79
N MET A 42 -1.63 -5.27 8.34
CA MET A 42 -2.01 -4.09 7.53
C MET A 42 -0.85 -3.59 6.66
N TYR A 43 0.35 -3.50 7.23
CA TYR A 43 1.53 -3.05 6.49
C TYR A 43 1.86 -3.99 5.33
N SER A 44 1.85 -5.30 5.57
CA SER A 44 2.07 -6.30 4.52
C SER A 44 0.99 -6.28 3.44
N ALA A 45 -0.28 -6.08 3.82
CA ALA A 45 -1.39 -5.97 2.87
C ALA A 45 -1.26 -4.73 1.97
N LEU A 46 -0.88 -3.58 2.53
CA LEU A 46 -0.65 -2.36 1.76
C LEU A 46 0.56 -2.49 0.83
N GLN A 47 1.67 -3.06 1.30
CA GLN A 47 2.83 -3.33 0.44
C GLN A 47 2.49 -4.30 -0.69
N GLY A 48 1.74 -5.36 -0.40
CA GLY A 48 1.23 -6.28 -1.41
C GLY A 48 0.38 -5.56 -2.44
N PHE A 49 -0.56 -4.71 -2.01
CA PHE A 49 -1.39 -3.93 -2.92
C PHE A 49 -0.56 -3.00 -3.83
N LEU A 50 0.43 -2.30 -3.28
CA LEU A 50 1.32 -1.44 -4.06
C LEU A 50 2.12 -2.22 -5.09
N PHE A 51 2.63 -3.39 -4.73
CA PHE A 51 3.33 -4.27 -5.66
C PHE A 51 2.43 -4.72 -6.82
N LEU A 52 1.21 -5.14 -6.52
CA LEU A 52 0.23 -5.56 -7.54
C LEU A 52 -0.18 -4.39 -8.45
N LEU A 53 -0.29 -3.18 -7.90
CA LEU A 53 -0.52 -1.97 -8.69
C LEU A 53 0.64 -1.72 -9.66
N ASP A 54 1.88 -1.80 -9.20
CA ASP A 54 3.06 -1.58 -10.04
C ASP A 54 3.17 -2.60 -11.19
N VAL A 55 2.92 -3.89 -10.89
CA VAL A 55 2.83 -4.93 -11.91
C VAL A 55 1.72 -4.62 -12.92
N SER A 56 0.53 -4.24 -12.45
CA SER A 56 -0.59 -3.92 -13.34
C SER A 56 -0.32 -2.70 -14.22
N TYR A 57 0.38 -1.69 -13.70
CA TYR A 57 0.77 -0.49 -14.42
C TYR A 57 1.81 -0.80 -15.50
N THR A 58 2.79 -1.64 -15.18
CA THR A 58 3.82 -2.09 -16.13
C THR A 58 3.19 -2.82 -17.31
N VAL A 59 2.31 -3.80 -17.03
CA VAL A 59 1.58 -4.53 -18.08
C VAL A 59 0.68 -3.59 -18.89
N ALA A 60 -0.03 -2.68 -18.23
CA ALA A 60 -0.87 -1.70 -18.92
C ALA A 60 -0.09 -0.81 -19.88
N ARG A 61 1.13 -0.40 -19.50
CA ARG A 61 2.01 0.42 -20.32
C ARG A 61 2.52 -0.35 -21.53
N GLU A 62 2.99 -1.58 -21.34
CA GLU A 62 3.40 -2.47 -22.44
C GLU A 62 2.23 -2.72 -23.42
N LEU A 63 1.01 -2.87 -22.91
CA LEU A 63 -0.18 -3.10 -23.71
C LEU A 63 -0.56 -1.85 -24.52
N ILE A 64 -0.53 -0.66 -23.91
CA ILE A 64 -0.74 0.63 -24.61
C ILE A 64 0.30 0.83 -25.73
N ASP A 65 1.57 0.52 -25.45
CA ASP A 65 2.66 0.63 -26.42
C ASP A 65 2.47 -0.37 -27.56
N SER A 66 2.07 -1.61 -27.27
CA SER A 66 1.80 -2.65 -28.29
C SER A 66 0.59 -2.33 -29.18
N LEU A 67 -0.43 -1.67 -28.64
CA LEU A 67 -1.64 -1.27 -29.38
C LEU A 67 -1.44 -0.01 -30.22
N GLY A 68 -0.28 0.66 -30.08
CA GLY A 68 0.03 1.88 -30.84
C GLY A 68 -0.89 3.07 -30.50
N VAL A 69 -1.57 3.05 -29.36
CA VAL A 69 -2.54 4.09 -28.96
C VAL A 69 -1.86 5.46 -28.88
N SER A 70 -0.61 5.51 -28.43
CA SER A 70 0.18 6.74 -28.40
C SER A 70 0.44 7.34 -29.79
N ASN A 71 0.55 6.49 -30.83
CA ASN A 71 0.71 6.95 -32.21
C ASN A 71 -0.62 7.47 -32.78
N MET A 72 -1.73 6.83 -32.40
CA MET A 72 -3.08 7.25 -32.81
C MET A 72 -3.51 8.58 -32.16
N VAL A 73 -3.19 8.81 -30.87
CA VAL A 73 -3.47 10.08 -30.20
C VAL A 73 -2.66 11.22 -30.84
N ARG A 74 -1.39 10.99 -31.19
CA ARG A 74 -0.54 11.98 -31.88
C ARG A 74 -1.03 12.28 -33.29
N SER A 75 -1.48 11.27 -34.04
CA SER A 75 -2.02 11.48 -35.40
C SER A 75 -3.34 12.25 -35.38
N MET A 76 -4.23 11.96 -34.43
CA MET A 76 -5.47 12.72 -34.23
C MET A 76 -5.18 14.17 -33.82
N TYR A 77 -4.18 14.41 -32.97
CA TYR A 77 -3.77 15.76 -32.61
C TYR A 77 -3.16 16.55 -33.77
N ALA A 78 -2.43 15.88 -34.67
CA ALA A 78 -1.89 16.51 -35.87
C ALA A 78 -2.99 16.95 -36.86
N THR A 79 -4.20 16.39 -36.76
CA THR A 79 -5.35 16.83 -37.56
C THR A 79 -6.09 18.04 -36.98
N LEU A 80 -5.77 18.47 -35.74
CA LEU A 80 -6.39 19.65 -35.14
C LEU A 80 -5.81 20.95 -35.73
N PRO A 81 -6.65 21.96 -36.05
CA PRO A 81 -6.19 23.27 -36.47
C PRO A 81 -5.25 23.90 -35.44
N GLY A 82 -4.13 24.46 -35.89
CA GLY A 82 -3.04 24.99 -35.05
C GLY A 82 -3.47 25.85 -33.84
N PRO A 83 -4.46 26.76 -33.96
CA PRO A 83 -4.93 27.55 -32.81
C PRO A 83 -5.61 26.72 -31.71
N LEU A 84 -6.38 25.69 -32.09
CA LEU A 84 -7.07 24.81 -31.15
C LEU A 84 -6.08 23.83 -30.50
N ALA A 85 -5.10 23.33 -31.25
CA ALA A 85 -4.04 22.49 -30.73
C ALA A 85 -3.18 23.23 -29.68
N ALA A 86 -2.87 24.51 -29.91
CA ALA A 86 -2.14 25.36 -28.96
C ALA A 86 -2.96 25.62 -27.69
N ALA A 87 -4.26 25.89 -27.82
CA ALA A 87 -5.16 26.08 -26.67
C ALA A 87 -5.29 24.80 -25.82
N LEU A 88 -5.39 23.64 -26.46
CA LEU A 88 -5.47 22.35 -25.77
C LEU A 88 -4.15 21.95 -25.10
N GLN A 89 -3.01 22.29 -25.69
CA GLN A 89 -1.70 22.15 -25.04
C GLN A 89 -1.56 23.07 -23.83
N PHE A 90 -2.00 24.32 -23.93
CA PHE A 90 -1.99 25.26 -22.80
C PHE A 90 -2.85 24.74 -21.63
N LEU A 91 -3.98 24.12 -21.92
CA LEU A 91 -4.88 23.54 -20.91
C LEU A 91 -4.43 22.16 -20.38
N GLY A 92 -3.32 21.61 -20.89
CA GLY A 92 -2.78 20.32 -20.43
C GLY A 92 -3.60 19.09 -20.81
N VAL A 93 -4.54 19.23 -21.75
CA VAL A 93 -5.44 18.15 -22.20
C VAL A 93 -4.69 16.92 -22.74
N PRO A 94 -3.60 17.06 -23.52
CA PRO A 94 -2.82 15.90 -23.98
C PRO A 94 -2.22 15.09 -22.82
N GLN A 95 -1.71 15.77 -21.78
CA GLN A 95 -1.12 15.14 -20.61
C GLN A 95 -2.20 14.44 -19.77
N ALA A 96 -3.34 15.10 -19.58
CA ALA A 96 -4.49 14.53 -18.87
C ALA A 96 -5.02 13.26 -19.57
N LEU A 97 -5.12 13.27 -20.90
CA LEU A 97 -5.53 12.10 -21.67
C LEU A 97 -4.55 10.93 -21.50
N ASN A 98 -3.24 11.16 -21.56
CA ASN A 98 -2.25 10.11 -21.33
C ASN A 98 -2.35 9.51 -19.92
N ILE A 99 -2.59 10.34 -18.90
CA ILE A 99 -2.81 9.86 -17.52
C ILE A 99 -4.11 9.06 -17.44
N MET A 100 -5.19 9.51 -18.06
CA MET A 100 -6.45 8.77 -18.07
C MET A 100 -6.34 7.42 -18.79
N PHE A 101 -5.68 7.36 -19.94
CA PHE A 101 -5.49 6.10 -20.67
C PHE A 101 -4.62 5.12 -19.89
N SER A 102 -3.52 5.58 -19.29
CA SER A 102 -2.69 4.75 -18.42
C SER A 102 -3.46 4.28 -17.18
N ALA A 103 -4.25 5.15 -16.54
CA ALA A 103 -5.08 4.77 -15.38
C ALA A 103 -6.19 3.77 -15.74
N LEU A 104 -6.88 3.95 -16.88
CA LEU A 104 -7.92 3.03 -17.35
C LEU A 104 -7.35 1.65 -17.71
N ALA A 105 -6.22 1.63 -18.41
CA ALA A 105 -5.52 0.39 -18.74
C ALA A 105 -5.00 -0.30 -17.46
N THR A 106 -4.44 0.45 -16.51
CA THR A 106 -4.00 -0.09 -15.21
C THR A 106 -5.18 -0.69 -14.44
N ARG A 107 -6.33 0.00 -14.40
CA ARG A 107 -7.57 -0.53 -13.77
C ARG A 107 -8.06 -1.80 -14.46
N PHE A 108 -7.96 -1.88 -15.78
CA PHE A 108 -8.29 -3.10 -16.52
C PHE A 108 -7.31 -4.23 -16.17
N CYS A 109 -6.00 -3.98 -16.19
CA CYS A 109 -4.97 -4.95 -15.84
C CYS A 109 -5.06 -5.43 -14.39
N MET A 110 -5.43 -4.57 -13.44
CA MET A 110 -5.66 -4.97 -12.03
C MET A 110 -6.73 -6.06 -11.88
N ARG A 111 -7.71 -6.17 -12.80
CA ARG A 111 -8.69 -7.27 -12.78
C ARG A 111 -8.09 -8.63 -13.15
N PHE A 112 -6.96 -8.64 -13.84
CA PHE A 112 -6.26 -9.85 -14.27
C PHE A 112 -5.06 -10.20 -13.38
N VAL A 113 -4.67 -9.31 -12.47
CA VAL A 113 -3.58 -9.58 -11.53
C VAL A 113 -4.02 -10.67 -10.54
N PRO A 114 -3.24 -11.77 -10.40
CA PRO A 114 -3.54 -12.81 -9.43
C PRO A 114 -3.57 -12.21 -8.02
N PHE A 115 -4.45 -12.75 -7.17
CA PHE A 115 -4.79 -12.29 -5.80
C PHE A 115 -5.81 -11.14 -5.64
N ILE A 116 -6.08 -10.33 -6.68
CA ILE A 116 -7.15 -9.30 -6.66
C ILE A 116 -8.29 -9.63 -7.64
N GLY A 117 -8.07 -10.50 -8.63
CA GLY A 117 -9.06 -10.91 -9.62
C GLY A 117 -10.24 -11.75 -9.08
N ARG A 118 -11.18 -11.11 -8.40
CA ARG A 118 -12.63 -11.40 -8.47
C ARG A 118 -13.40 -10.09 -8.66
#